data_AF-A0AAE3Y9U7-F1
#
_entry.id   AF-A0AAE3Y9U7-F1
#
_cell.length_a   1.000
_cell.length_b   1.000
_cell.length_c   1.000
_cell.angle_alpha   90.00
_cell.angle_beta   90.00
_cell.angle_gamma   90.00
#
_symmetry.space_group_name_H-M   'P 1'
#
loop_
_entity.id
_entity.type
_entity.pdbx_description
1 polymer ?
#
loop_
_entity_poly.entity_id
_entity_poly.type
_entity_poly.pdbx_seq_one_letter_code
_entity_poly.pdbx_strand_id
1 'polypeptide(L)'
;MTVSAWLKKANKLLDTCNYEISIKNGSKPITMSEATTLNELQNEIGSHHGIKQVKYKEAAESLEEMIVMVKAGQKTPPLTPG
;
A
#
# COMPACT_ATOMS: atom_id res chain seq x y z
N MET A 1 8.27 -9.77 5.73
CA MET A 1 9.03 -8.49 5.90
C MET A 1 8.99 -8.07 7.38
N THR A 2 9.86 -7.14 7.84
CA THR A 2 9.67 -6.55 9.18
C THR A 2 8.56 -5.49 9.16
N VAL A 3 7.93 -5.19 10.31
CA VAL A 3 6.89 -4.16 10.40
C VAL A 3 7.42 -2.79 9.96
N SER A 4 8.63 -2.41 10.38
CA SER A 4 9.23 -1.13 10.00
C SER A 4 9.55 -1.04 8.50
N ALA A 5 10.06 -2.13 7.91
CA ALA A 5 10.32 -2.20 6.48
C ALA A 5 9.03 -2.16 5.66
N TRP A 6 7.98 -2.84 6.13
CA TRP A 6 6.67 -2.81 5.50
C TRP A 6 6.07 -1.41 5.56
N LEU A 7 6.07 -0.77 6.73
CA LEU A 7 5.57 0.60 6.91
C LEU A 7 6.35 1.60 6.06
N LYS A 8 7.68 1.47 6.00
CA LYS A 8 8.52 2.35 5.16
C LYS A 8 8.13 2.24 3.69
N LYS A 9 7.92 1.02 3.20
CA LYS A 9 7.53 0.76 1.81
C LYS A 9 6.10 1.25 1.53
N ALA A 10 5.16 1.00 2.43
CA ALA A 10 3.78 1.46 2.32
C ALA A 10 3.66 2.99 2.33
N ASN A 11 4.32 3.67 3.28
CA ASN A 11 4.32 5.14 3.34
C ASN A 11 4.94 5.76 2.10
N LYS A 12 6.05 5.19 1.57
CA LYS A 12 6.63 5.69 0.32
C LYS A 12 5.66 5.62 -0.86
N LEU A 13 4.90 4.52 -0.98
CA LEU A 13 3.90 4.40 -2.03
C LEU A 13 2.72 5.36 -1.79
N LEU A 14 2.30 5.53 -0.53
CA LEU A 14 1.25 6.47 -0.15
C LEU A 14 1.64 7.92 -0.47
N ASP A 15 2.89 8.31 -0.21
CA ASP A 15 3.41 9.64 -0.56
C ASP A 15 3.34 9.88 -2.07
N THR A 16 3.72 8.89 -2.89
CA THR A 16 3.57 8.97 -4.35
C THR A 16 2.10 9.13 -4.77
N CYS A 17 1.20 8.36 -4.15
CA CYS A 17 -0.23 8.46 -4.43
C CYS A 17 -0.75 9.86 -4.08
N ASN A 18 -0.41 10.38 -2.90
CA ASN A 18 -0.81 11.70 -2.44
C ASN A 18 -0.25 12.83 -3.32
N TYR A 19 0.98 12.69 -3.80
CA TYR A 19 1.56 13.61 -4.77
C TYR A 19 0.76 13.64 -6.08
N GLU A 20 0.49 12.48 -6.69
CA GLU A 20 -0.32 12.40 -7.92
C GLU A 20 -1.78 12.84 -7.70
N ILE A 21 -2.34 12.60 -6.52
CA ILE A 21 -3.65 13.14 -6.12
C ILE A 21 -3.61 14.68 -6.10
N SER A 22 -2.59 15.28 -5.50
CA SER A 22 -2.47 16.73 -5.41
C SER A 22 -2.32 17.42 -6.78
N ILE A 23 -1.72 16.74 -7.77
CA ILE A 23 -1.47 17.33 -9.10
C ILE A 23 -2.60 17.05 -10.09
N LYS A 24 -3.23 15.86 -10.04
CA LYS A 24 -4.21 15.40 -11.05
C LYS A 24 -5.49 14.80 -10.47
N ASN A 25 -5.81 15.16 -9.23
CA ASN A 25 -6.96 14.66 -8.47
C ASN A 25 -7.02 13.12 -8.36
N GLY A 26 -5.89 12.44 -8.59
CA GLY A 26 -5.76 10.99 -8.44
C GLY A 26 -6.55 10.15 -9.45
N SER A 27 -7.02 10.79 -10.53
CA SER A 27 -7.87 10.17 -11.56
C SER A 27 -7.12 9.16 -12.44
N LYS A 28 -5.79 9.25 -12.45
CA LYS A 28 -4.93 8.34 -13.20
C LYS A 28 -4.79 6.99 -12.50
N PRO A 29 -4.72 5.89 -13.26
CA PRO A 29 -4.25 4.61 -12.73
C PRO A 29 -2.83 4.73 -12.21
N ILE A 30 -2.53 3.96 -11.16
CA ILE A 30 -1.16 3.71 -10.72
C ILE A 30 -0.38 3.01 -11.85
N THR A 31 0.92 3.26 -11.92
CA THR A 31 1.81 2.53 -12.84
C THR A 31 1.84 1.04 -12.50
N MET A 32 2.28 0.21 -13.45
CA MET A 32 2.40 -1.24 -13.19
C MET A 32 3.40 -1.53 -12.06
N SER A 33 4.47 -0.75 -11.93
CA SER A 33 5.45 -0.88 -10.85
C SER A 33 4.83 -0.61 -9.48
N GLU A 34 3.99 0.42 -9.38
CA GLU A 34 3.25 0.74 -8.16
C GLU A 34 2.17 -0.31 -7.85
N ALA A 35 1.50 -0.84 -8.87
CA ALA A 35 0.55 -1.93 -8.71
C ALA A 35 1.22 -3.21 -8.18
N THR A 36 2.41 -3.55 -8.68
CA THR A 36 3.22 -4.66 -8.15
C THR A 36 3.61 -4.39 -6.71
N THR A 37 4.06 -3.17 -6.39
CA THR A 37 4.41 -2.78 -5.02
C THR A 37 3.22 -2.90 -4.07
N LEU A 38 2.03 -2.43 -4.48
CA LEU A 38 0.79 -2.53 -3.71
C LEU A 38 0.41 -3.99 -3.47
N ASN A 39 0.47 -4.83 -4.50
CA ASN A 39 0.17 -6.26 -4.39
C ASN A 39 1.17 -6.99 -3.48
N GLU A 40 2.46 -6.66 -3.55
CA GLU A 40 3.46 -7.18 -2.60
C GLU A 40 3.11 -6.82 -1.15
N LEU A 41 2.76 -5.55 -0.89
CA LEU A 41 2.35 -5.09 0.44
C LEU A 41 1.09 -5.82 0.93
N GLN A 42 0.11 -6.03 0.06
CA GLN A 42 -1.12 -6.76 0.35
C GLN A 42 -0.84 -8.24 0.67
N ASN A 43 -0.01 -8.92 -0.13
CA ASN A 43 0.33 -10.33 0.10
C ASN A 43 1.07 -10.53 1.42
N GLU A 44 1.99 -9.62 1.78
CA GLU A 44 2.74 -9.68 3.05
C GLU A 44 1.84 -9.57 4.29
N ILE A 45 0.64 -9.00 4.18
CA ILE A 45 -0.36 -8.94 5.27
C ILE A 45 -1.47 -9.99 5.11
N GLY A 46 -1.29 -10.97 4.21
CA GLY A 46 -2.24 -12.05 3.95
C GLY A 46 -3.44 -11.66 3.09
N SER A 47 -3.40 -10.49 2.44
CA SER A 47 -4.46 -9.99 1.56
C SER A 47 -4.12 -10.33 0.09
N HIS A 48 -4.89 -11.24 -0.52
CA HIS A 48 -4.60 -11.75 -1.87
C HIS A 48 -5.60 -11.20 -2.89
N HIS A 49 -5.40 -9.97 -3.35
CA HIS A 49 -6.30 -9.31 -4.33
C HIS A 49 -5.81 -9.41 -5.78
N GLY A 50 -4.56 -9.83 -5.99
CA GLY A 50 -3.88 -9.85 -7.28
C GLY A 50 -3.45 -8.45 -7.76
N ILE A 51 -2.59 -8.41 -8.77
CA ILE A 51 -2.12 -7.14 -9.35
C ILE A 51 -3.28 -6.49 -10.12
N LYS A 52 -3.74 -5.33 -9.64
CA LYS A 52 -4.74 -4.48 -10.32
C LYS A 52 -4.23 -3.05 -10.40
N GLN A 53 -4.32 -2.45 -11.58
CA GLN A 53 -4.04 -1.02 -11.78
C GLN A 53 -5.26 -0.19 -11.35
N VAL A 54 -5.41 -0.02 -10.04
CA VAL A 54 -6.39 0.88 -9.45
C VAL A 54 -5.94 2.34 -9.64
N LYS A 55 -6.84 3.30 -9.40
CA LYS A 55 -6.48 4.72 -9.43
C LYS A 55 -5.60 5.08 -8.23
N TYR A 56 -4.80 6.15 -8.34
CA TYR A 56 -4.00 6.63 -7.21
C TYR A 56 -4.83 6.92 -5.96
N LYS A 57 -6.06 7.43 -6.12
CA LYS A 57 -6.96 7.66 -4.99
C LYS A 57 -7.39 6.37 -4.28
N GLU A 58 -7.76 5.35 -5.04
CA GLU A 58 -8.15 4.03 -4.51
C GLU A 58 -6.95 3.33 -3.86
N ALA A 59 -5.75 3.47 -4.46
CA ALA A 59 -4.51 2.96 -3.88
C ALA A 59 -4.17 3.65 -2.55
N ALA A 60 -4.32 4.97 -2.46
CA ALA A 60 -4.09 5.73 -1.23
C ALA A 60 -5.04 5.30 -0.10
N GLU A 61 -6.34 5.23 -0.37
CA GLU A 61 -7.35 4.77 0.59
C GLU A 61 -7.03 3.35 1.10
N SER A 62 -6.65 2.44 0.20
CA SER A 62 -6.25 1.07 0.58
C SER A 62 -4.98 1.05 1.42
N LEU A 63 -3.97 1.87 1.09
CA LEU A 63 -2.71 1.95 1.84
C LEU A 63 -2.93 2.51 3.24
N GLU A 64 -3.74 3.56 3.40
CA GLU A 64 -4.07 4.13 4.70
C GLU A 64 -4.74 3.09 5.61
N GLU A 65 -5.73 2.36 5.10
CA GLU A 65 -6.40 1.28 5.83
C GLU A 65 -5.41 0.19 6.27
N MET A 66 -4.57 -0.29 5.34
CA MET A 66 -3.58 -1.32 5.65
C MET A 66 -2.52 -0.83 6.65
N ILE A 67 -2.06 0.42 6.55
CA ILE A 67 -1.12 1.01 7.51
C ILE A 67 -1.72 1.07 8.90
N VAL A 68 -2.99 1.46 9.04
CA VAL A 68 -3.71 1.47 10.33
C VAL A 68 -3.79 0.06 10.90
N MET A 69 -4.14 -0.93 10.08
CA MET A 69 -4.20 -2.34 10.48
C MET A 69 -2.85 -2.87 10.96
N VAL A 70 -1.76 -2.63 10.21
CA VAL A 70 -0.40 -3.05 10.58
C VAL A 70 0.07 -2.37 11.86
N LYS A 71 -0.20 -1.06 12.04
CA LYS A 71 0.11 -0.35 13.30
C LYS A 71 -0.68 -0.88 14.50
N ALA A 72 -1.92 -1.32 14.27
CA ALA A 72 -2.77 -1.91 15.30
C ALA A 72 -2.47 -3.39 15.58
N GLY A 73 -1.57 -4.03 14.81
CA GLY A 73 -1.28 -5.46 14.91
C GLY A 73 -2.44 -6.35 14.44
N GLN A 74 -3.39 -5.81 13.67
CA GLN A 74 -4.53 -6.55 13.14
C GLN A 74 -4.25 -6.93 11.68
N LYS A 75 -4.39 -8.22 11.35
CA LYS A 75 -4.07 -8.85 10.04
C LYS A 75 -2.58 -9.04 9.74
N THR A 76 -1.98 -10.11 10.26
CA THR A 76 -0.69 -10.61 9.79
C THR A 76 -0.52 -12.13 10.04
N PRO A 77 -0.33 -12.95 9.00
CA PRO A 77 0.74 -13.95 9.00
C PRO A 77 2.08 -13.21 9.19
N PRO A 78 3.06 -13.72 9.94
CA PRO A 78 3.87 -12.86 10.80
C PRO A 78 4.83 -11.97 10.00
N LEU A 79 4.44 -10.69 9.82
CA LEU A 79 5.43 -9.62 9.72
C LEU A 79 6.27 -9.70 11.00
N THR A 80 7.57 -9.85 10.84
CA THR A 80 8.47 -9.98 11.98
C THR A 80 8.51 -8.63 12.71
N PRO A 81 8.45 -8.60 14.05
CA PRO A 81 8.75 -7.39 14.80
C PRO A 81 10.14 -6.86 14.40
N GLY A 82 10.26 -5.55 14.25
CA GLY A 82 11.51 -4.89 13.82
C GLY A 82 11.30 -3.86 12.74
#